data_AF-A0A3D4ZV43-F1
#
_entry.id   AF-A0A3D4ZV43-F1
#
_cell.length_a   1.000
_cell.length_b   1.000
_cell.length_c   1.000
_cell.angle_alpha   90.00
_cell.angle_beta   90.00
_cell.angle_gamma   90.00
#
_symmetry.space_group_name_H-M   'P 1'
#
loop_
_entity.id
_entity.type
_entity.pdbx_description
1 polymer ?
#
loop_
_entity_poly.entity_id
_entity_poly.type
_entity_poly.pdbx_seq_one_letter_code
_entity_poly.pdbx_strand_id
1 'polypeptide(L)'
;MRYERVLVAWLCAVTVTYLVLLASCHGGSNETDVLPARAYLRGDLDRDGNPSVSDAIGILRIIVGLDPADDAADANGDGGTAVDDAIAVLRCIVGLDAWPIGEFDLPATRTIGPGIVAEVSFVVGADERVECLGDTTIECDTATIAGDLYAETPGMAGSDGASITIDADGDVVVTGDVSAGSGSEGDPTGNDGMGRSGGDGGTVTINSRSGNVTIGAGVASSAASPRPHLGGGDGGDGADGMLGGSGGAGGSVLISCPEGVLTINQSQRLIHMGNGGDGGFGSVVGNDRTGFELPEALINAGGNSGRFVFTARELDGVEQIETGVVEQEKPVVAALYQDGVFTGGVGGDAGDYEYGPEPVEEASAAAENRARPAQDYVRVYVAGCKGGEGTTKGGDGGSVAVDTRDFGFLGGQELPVSQANGGDGGAARYEFSTMESLFTWNVTHTAVRGGDGGNGRAVGAHGVNGGPGQPGQNGAKAHGSGGQGGWVHVPRDYDWMQAEAGAGGEGRATGGNGG
;
A
#
# COMPACT_ATOMS: atom_id res chain seq x y z
N MET A 1 -40.80 35.27 31.04
CA MET A 1 -41.70 34.79 29.96
C MET A 1 -41.29 35.15 28.52
N ARG A 2 -40.96 36.40 28.14
CA ARG A 2 -40.50 36.67 26.74
C ARG A 2 -39.03 36.32 26.49
N TYR A 3 -38.16 36.47 27.48
CA TYR A 3 -36.72 36.17 27.36
C TYR A 3 -36.40 34.66 27.39
N GLU A 4 -37.15 33.87 28.16
CA GLU A 4 -36.93 32.41 28.24
C GLU A 4 -37.22 31.70 26.91
N ARG A 5 -38.20 32.20 26.14
CA ARG A 5 -38.52 31.65 24.81
C ARG A 5 -37.45 31.94 23.77
N VAL A 6 -36.80 33.10 23.87
CA VAL A 6 -35.70 33.48 22.97
C VAL A 6 -34.44 32.68 23.30
N LEU A 7 -34.14 32.49 24.59
CA LEU A 7 -32.97 31.72 25.01
C LEU A 7 -33.08 30.24 24.61
N VAL A 8 -34.25 29.62 24.78
CA VAL A 8 -34.48 28.21 24.39
C VAL A 8 -34.41 28.06 22.86
N ALA A 9 -34.96 29.00 22.09
CA ALA A 9 -34.86 28.98 20.63
C ALA A 9 -33.40 29.11 20.16
N TRP A 10 -32.61 29.96 20.82
CA TRP A 10 -31.19 30.13 20.51
C TRP A 10 -30.37 28.89 20.84
N LEU A 11 -30.63 28.26 22.00
CA LEU A 11 -29.94 27.04 22.40
C LEU A 11 -30.25 25.90 21.43
N CYS A 12 -31.52 25.70 21.07
CA CYS A 12 -31.91 24.69 20.08
C CYS A 12 -31.26 24.93 18.70
N ALA A 13 -31.17 26.19 18.25
CA ALA A 13 -30.51 26.51 16.98
C ALA A 13 -29.01 26.15 17.02
N VAL A 14 -28.31 26.49 18.11
CA VAL A 14 -26.88 26.16 18.27
C VAL A 14 -26.66 24.65 18.35
N THR A 15 -27.52 23.91 19.07
CA THR A 15 -27.38 22.45 19.19
C THR A 15 -27.65 21.74 17.86
N VAL A 16 -28.62 22.21 17.07
CA VAL A 16 -28.90 21.65 15.73
C VAL A 16 -27.75 21.94 14.77
N THR A 17 -27.18 23.14 14.78
CA THR A 17 -25.99 23.47 13.97
C THR A 17 -24.79 22.60 14.36
N TYR A 18 -24.58 22.33 15.66
CA TYR A 18 -23.50 21.47 16.14
C TYR A 18 -23.69 20.00 15.73
N LEU A 19 -24.93 19.50 15.71
CA LEU A 19 -25.26 18.15 15.25
C LEU A 19 -25.09 17.98 13.73
N VAL A 20 -25.37 19.02 12.92
CA VAL A 20 -25.15 18.99 11.46
C VAL A 20 -23.65 19.00 11.12
N LEU A 21 -22.83 19.69 11.91
CA LEU A 21 -21.36 19.70 11.75
C LEU A 21 -20.72 18.37 12.16
N LEU A 22 -21.24 17.68 13.18
CA LEU A 22 -20.71 16.37 13.62
C LEU A 22 -21.19 15.19 12.75
N ALA A 23 -22.33 15.31 12.07
CA ALA A 23 -22.84 14.28 11.15
C ALA A 23 -22.31 14.42 9.71
N SER A 24 -21.51 15.45 9.41
CA SER A 24 -20.90 15.66 8.08
C SER A 24 -19.47 15.11 7.97
N CYS A 25 -19.02 14.28 8.92
CA CYS A 25 -17.83 13.45 8.77
C CYS A 25 -18.21 12.16 8.03
N HIS A 26 -18.43 12.27 6.72
CA HIS A 26 -18.17 11.17 5.77
C HIS A 26 -17.01 11.67 4.89
N GLY A 27 -15.93 10.89 4.87
CA GLY A 27 -14.73 11.18 4.10
C GLY A 27 -15.04 11.17 2.61
N GLY A 28 -15.17 12.36 2.04
CA GLY A 28 -15.05 12.62 0.62
C GLY A 28 -14.07 13.77 0.49
N SER A 29 -12.83 13.47 0.18
CA SER A 29 -11.80 14.43 -0.19
C SER A 29 -12.26 15.17 -1.46
N ASN A 30 -12.94 16.31 -1.29
CA ASN A 30 -12.99 17.35 -2.31
C ASN A 30 -11.69 18.15 -2.24
N GLU A 31 -10.56 17.47 -2.43
CA GLU A 31 -9.42 18.15 -3.04
C GLU A 31 -9.86 18.44 -4.47
N THR A 32 -9.84 19.71 -4.86
CA THR A 32 -9.68 20.03 -6.26
C THR A 32 -8.29 19.53 -6.64
N ASP A 33 -8.22 18.26 -7.02
CA ASP A 33 -7.01 17.63 -7.53
C ASP A 33 -6.51 18.49 -8.69
N VAL A 34 -5.41 19.19 -8.45
CA VAL A 34 -4.68 19.83 -9.54
C VAL A 34 -3.96 18.69 -10.24
N LEU A 35 -4.61 18.16 -11.27
CA LEU A 35 -4.20 17.03 -12.10
C LEU A 35 -2.67 16.96 -12.26
N PRO A 36 -2.02 15.85 -11.88
CA PRO A 36 -0.60 15.67 -12.18
C PRO A 36 -0.38 15.87 -13.67
N ALA A 37 0.63 16.66 -14.06
CA ALA A 37 1.03 16.80 -15.47
C ALA A 37 1.58 15.48 -16.08
N ARG A 38 1.39 14.36 -15.37
CA ARG A 38 1.72 12.98 -15.73
C ARG A 38 0.65 12.36 -16.64
N ALA A 39 -0.50 13.01 -16.76
CA ALA A 39 -1.65 12.45 -17.41
C ALA A 39 -2.10 13.27 -18.61
N TYR A 40 -2.09 12.62 -19.77
CA TYR A 40 -2.95 13.06 -20.85
C TYR A 40 -4.39 12.74 -20.45
N LEU A 41 -5.30 13.68 -20.67
CA LEU A 41 -6.68 13.50 -20.26
C LEU A 41 -7.37 12.58 -21.25
N ARG A 42 -7.97 11.52 -20.73
CA ARG A 42 -8.82 10.62 -21.50
C ARG A 42 -9.97 11.42 -22.09
N GLY A 43 -10.09 11.36 -23.42
CA GLY A 43 -11.08 12.10 -24.19
C GLY A 43 -10.72 13.55 -24.52
N ASP A 44 -9.47 14.00 -24.29
CA ASP A 44 -8.95 15.32 -24.72
C ASP A 44 -8.02 15.14 -25.93
N LEU A 45 -8.56 15.20 -27.15
CA LEU A 45 -7.80 14.92 -28.37
C LEU A 45 -6.99 16.12 -28.85
N ASP A 46 -7.43 17.35 -28.55
CA ASP A 46 -6.69 18.54 -28.94
C ASP A 46 -5.75 19.08 -27.85
N ARG A 47 -5.75 18.43 -26.67
CA ARG A 47 -4.85 18.66 -25.53
C ARG A 47 -4.99 20.07 -24.97
N ASP A 48 -6.21 20.60 -24.99
CA ASP A 48 -6.52 21.92 -24.46
C ASP A 48 -6.90 21.91 -22.97
N GLY A 49 -7.03 20.71 -22.38
CA GLY A 49 -7.33 20.47 -20.98
C GLY A 49 -8.83 20.44 -20.64
N ASN A 50 -9.73 20.63 -21.62
CA ASN A 50 -11.17 20.70 -21.40
C ASN A 50 -11.92 19.67 -22.26
N PRO A 51 -13.06 19.17 -21.78
CA PRO A 51 -13.91 18.34 -22.62
C PRO A 51 -14.62 19.23 -23.64
N SER A 52 -14.54 18.88 -24.93
CA SER A 52 -15.22 19.63 -25.98
C SER A 52 -15.94 18.71 -26.98
N VAL A 53 -16.89 19.30 -27.71
CA VAL A 53 -17.54 18.58 -28.83
C VAL A 53 -16.54 18.26 -29.93
N SER A 54 -15.43 19.00 -30.02
CA SER A 54 -14.33 18.73 -30.94
C SER A 54 -13.70 17.37 -30.64
N ASP A 55 -13.46 17.07 -29.37
CA ASP A 55 -12.89 15.79 -28.94
C ASP A 55 -13.82 14.63 -29.23
N ALA A 56 -15.10 14.75 -28.86
CA ALA A 56 -16.09 13.72 -29.15
C ALA A 56 -16.21 13.44 -30.67
N ILE A 57 -16.09 14.48 -31.52
CA ILE A 57 -16.05 14.31 -32.97
C ILE A 57 -14.74 13.65 -33.41
N GLY A 58 -13.61 14.01 -32.81
CA GLY A 58 -12.31 13.38 -33.05
C GLY A 58 -12.35 11.88 -32.80
N ILE A 59 -12.88 11.45 -31.65
CA ILE A 59 -13.11 10.04 -31.32
C ILE A 59 -13.97 9.36 -32.39
N LEU A 60 -15.11 9.96 -32.76
CA LEU A 60 -15.98 9.42 -33.80
C LEU A 60 -15.28 9.28 -35.16
N ARG A 61 -14.35 10.18 -35.49
CA ARG A 61 -13.55 10.12 -36.72
C ARG A 61 -12.54 8.98 -36.68
N ILE A 62 -11.92 8.71 -35.53
CA ILE A 62 -11.04 7.55 -35.31
C ILE A 62 -11.83 6.25 -35.48
N ILE A 63 -13.01 6.14 -34.84
CA ILE A 63 -13.88 4.95 -34.93
C ILE A 63 -14.24 4.59 -36.38
N VAL A 64 -14.49 5.59 -37.22
CA VAL A 64 -14.84 5.38 -38.63
C VAL A 64 -13.62 5.33 -39.57
N GLY A 65 -12.40 5.38 -39.02
CA GLY A 65 -11.15 5.28 -39.76
C GLY A 65 -10.81 6.50 -40.63
N LEU A 66 -11.33 7.68 -40.28
CA LEU A 66 -11.00 8.95 -40.94
C LEU A 66 -9.73 9.59 -40.38
N ASP A 67 -9.40 9.34 -39.11
CA ASP A 67 -8.20 9.80 -38.41
C ASP A 67 -7.42 8.60 -37.85
N PRO A 68 -6.09 8.74 -37.62
CA PRO A 68 -5.28 7.68 -37.01
C PRO A 68 -5.72 7.38 -35.57
N ALA A 69 -5.39 6.19 -35.07
CA ALA A 69 -5.58 5.86 -33.66
C ALA A 69 -4.83 6.86 -32.76
N ASP A 70 -5.47 7.23 -31.67
CA ASP A 70 -4.94 8.10 -30.63
C ASP A 70 -5.34 7.52 -29.28
N ASP A 71 -4.38 7.38 -28.38
CA ASP A 71 -4.59 6.76 -27.07
C ASP A 71 -5.55 7.60 -26.19
N ALA A 72 -5.67 8.91 -26.45
CA ALA A 72 -6.67 9.76 -25.79
C ALA A 72 -8.11 9.38 -26.15
N ALA A 73 -8.33 8.63 -27.22
CA ALA A 73 -9.65 8.29 -27.70
C ALA A 73 -10.31 7.11 -26.95
N ASP A 74 -9.54 6.32 -26.19
CA ASP A 74 -10.05 5.36 -25.19
C ASP A 74 -10.41 6.14 -23.91
N ALA A 75 -11.55 6.84 -23.95
CA ALA A 75 -11.96 7.72 -22.88
C ALA A 75 -12.41 6.94 -21.63
N ASN A 76 -12.96 5.73 -21.80
CA ASN A 76 -13.48 4.92 -20.70
C ASN A 76 -12.45 3.95 -20.09
N GLY A 77 -11.28 3.76 -20.72
CA GLY A 77 -10.20 2.92 -20.22
C GLY A 77 -10.38 1.43 -20.44
N ASP A 78 -11.23 1.02 -21.37
CA ASP A 78 -11.47 -0.40 -21.67
C ASP A 78 -10.45 -1.01 -22.63
N GLY A 79 -9.49 -0.21 -23.12
CA GLY A 79 -8.43 -0.62 -24.03
C GLY A 79 -8.85 -0.61 -25.50
N GLY A 80 -10.01 -0.05 -25.82
CA GLY A 80 -10.50 0.16 -27.18
C GLY A 80 -10.97 1.60 -27.42
N THR A 81 -11.09 1.98 -28.70
CA THR A 81 -11.77 3.22 -29.10
C THR A 81 -13.12 2.87 -29.71
N ALA A 82 -14.20 3.20 -29.01
CA ALA A 82 -15.57 2.87 -29.33
C ALA A 82 -16.52 4.07 -29.12
N VAL A 83 -17.78 3.91 -29.55
CA VAL A 83 -18.79 4.98 -29.43
C VAL A 83 -19.01 5.37 -27.96
N ASP A 84 -18.80 4.42 -27.05
CA ASP A 84 -18.96 4.62 -25.62
C ASP A 84 -17.95 5.66 -25.06
N ASP A 85 -16.77 5.80 -25.67
CA ASP A 85 -15.79 6.82 -25.34
C ASP A 85 -16.24 8.22 -25.73
N ALA A 86 -16.79 8.38 -26.94
CA ALA A 86 -17.36 9.65 -27.38
C ALA A 86 -18.56 10.04 -26.48
N ILE A 87 -19.34 9.06 -26.01
CA ILE A 87 -20.43 9.29 -25.06
C ILE A 87 -19.90 9.73 -23.70
N ALA A 88 -18.80 9.14 -23.20
CA ALA A 88 -18.18 9.54 -21.93
C ALA A 88 -17.79 11.04 -21.97
N VAL A 89 -17.12 11.49 -23.04
CA VAL A 89 -16.78 12.91 -23.24
C VAL A 89 -18.04 13.79 -23.30
N LEU A 90 -19.06 13.40 -24.06
CA LEU A 90 -20.31 14.16 -24.14
C LEU A 90 -21.02 14.30 -22.79
N ARG A 91 -20.95 13.27 -21.92
CA ARG A 91 -21.54 13.32 -20.58
C ARG A 91 -20.83 14.33 -19.67
N CYS A 92 -19.50 14.46 -19.78
CA CYS A 92 -18.75 15.51 -19.10
C CYS A 92 -19.13 16.91 -19.61
N ILE A 93 -19.25 17.09 -20.93
CA ILE A 93 -19.63 18.39 -21.55
C ILE A 93 -20.97 18.89 -21.03
N VAL A 94 -21.95 17.99 -20.85
CA VAL A 94 -23.28 18.36 -20.36
C VAL A 94 -23.40 18.36 -18.83
N GLY A 95 -22.32 18.10 -18.10
CA GLY A 95 -22.28 18.08 -16.64
C GLY A 95 -23.03 16.90 -16.01
N LEU A 96 -23.17 15.79 -16.73
CA LEU A 96 -23.72 14.55 -16.19
C LEU A 96 -22.68 13.75 -15.41
N ASP A 97 -21.41 13.82 -15.84
CA ASP A 97 -20.27 13.20 -15.17
C ASP A 97 -19.18 14.25 -14.89
N ALA A 98 -18.26 13.93 -13.98
CA ALA A 98 -17.13 14.79 -13.66
C ALA A 98 -16.08 14.79 -14.78
N TRP A 99 -15.34 15.90 -14.90
CA TRP A 99 -14.15 16.00 -15.73
C TRP A 99 -12.93 16.24 -14.83
N PRO A 100 -11.77 15.63 -15.12
CA PRO A 100 -11.50 14.68 -16.21
C PRO A 100 -12.12 13.29 -16.03
N ILE A 101 -12.32 12.57 -17.14
CA ILE A 101 -12.85 11.19 -17.15
C ILE A 101 -11.81 10.22 -16.59
N GLY A 102 -10.55 10.49 -16.89
CA GLY A 102 -9.41 9.71 -16.46
C GLY A 102 -8.14 10.21 -17.13
N GLU A 103 -7.08 9.45 -16.91
CA GLU A 103 -5.71 9.80 -17.27
C GLU A 103 -5.08 8.65 -18.06
N PHE A 104 -4.15 8.95 -18.97
CA PHE A 104 -3.34 7.94 -19.66
C PHE A 104 -1.90 8.41 -19.91
N ASP A 105 -1.01 7.43 -20.06
CA ASP A 105 0.39 7.60 -20.39
C ASP A 105 0.64 7.36 -21.89
N LEU A 106 1.50 8.18 -22.51
CA LEU A 106 1.97 7.93 -23.88
C LEU A 106 2.80 6.62 -24.00
N PRO A 107 3.14 6.16 -25.21
CA PRO A 107 4.18 5.13 -25.33
C PRO A 107 5.57 5.70 -25.00
N ALA A 108 6.51 4.81 -24.64
CA ALA A 108 7.91 5.15 -24.51
C ALA A 108 8.48 5.70 -25.83
N THR A 109 9.28 6.76 -25.76
CA THR A 109 10.02 7.29 -26.92
C THR A 109 11.26 6.44 -27.25
N ARG A 110 11.84 5.78 -26.24
CA ARG A 110 12.84 4.72 -26.39
C ARG A 110 12.87 3.81 -25.17
N THR A 111 13.53 2.65 -25.33
CA THR A 111 13.73 1.65 -24.29
C THR A 111 15.22 1.44 -24.02
N ILE A 112 15.61 1.19 -22.77
CA ILE A 112 16.97 0.82 -22.36
C ILE A 112 16.93 -0.38 -21.41
N GLY A 113 18.08 -1.01 -21.13
CA GLY A 113 18.17 -2.17 -20.24
C GLY A 113 17.60 -3.47 -20.85
N PRO A 114 17.56 -4.57 -20.07
CA PRO A 114 18.06 -4.70 -18.70
C PRO A 114 19.59 -4.70 -18.63
N GLY A 115 20.13 -4.48 -17.42
CA GLY A 115 21.56 -4.52 -17.13
C GLY A 115 22.24 -3.17 -17.25
N ILE A 116 23.51 -3.17 -17.66
CA ILE A 116 24.35 -1.96 -17.69
C ILE A 116 24.16 -1.20 -18.99
N VAL A 117 23.82 0.09 -18.87
CA VAL A 117 23.75 1.08 -19.94
C VAL A 117 24.87 2.09 -19.71
N ALA A 118 25.95 1.99 -20.48
CA ALA A 118 27.10 2.88 -20.34
C ALA A 118 27.02 4.04 -21.35
N GLU A 119 26.88 5.27 -20.86
CA GLU A 119 26.83 6.49 -21.67
C GLU A 119 27.75 7.56 -21.06
N VAL A 120 28.45 8.34 -21.86
CA VAL A 120 29.32 9.41 -21.30
C VAL A 120 28.47 10.48 -20.59
N SER A 121 27.37 10.89 -21.21
CA SER A 121 26.41 11.81 -20.61
C SER A 121 25.03 11.28 -20.91
N PHE A 122 24.31 10.88 -19.87
CA PHE A 122 22.96 10.34 -20.00
C PHE A 122 21.94 11.48 -19.91
N VAL A 123 21.16 11.68 -20.96
CA VAL A 123 20.17 12.76 -21.03
C VAL A 123 18.81 12.19 -21.39
N VAL A 124 17.80 12.58 -20.62
CA VAL A 124 16.38 12.41 -20.94
C VAL A 124 15.77 13.79 -21.13
N GLY A 125 15.46 14.14 -22.37
CA GLY A 125 14.87 15.45 -22.70
C GLY A 125 13.47 15.63 -22.11
N ALA A 126 13.00 16.86 -21.97
CA ALA A 126 11.68 17.16 -21.36
C ALA A 126 10.49 16.49 -22.07
N ASP A 127 10.59 16.25 -23.37
CA ASP A 127 9.57 15.60 -24.20
C ASP A 127 9.88 14.09 -24.42
N GLU A 128 10.89 13.56 -23.72
CA GLU A 128 11.36 12.18 -23.87
C GLU A 128 10.81 11.30 -22.76
N ARG A 129 10.41 10.08 -23.14
CA ARG A 129 10.00 9.01 -22.22
C ARG A 129 10.87 7.80 -22.46
N VAL A 130 11.63 7.39 -21.44
CA VAL A 130 12.59 6.30 -21.49
C VAL A 130 12.14 5.19 -20.56
N GLU A 131 11.82 4.05 -21.14
CA GLU A 131 11.45 2.85 -20.40
C GLU A 131 12.69 1.98 -20.11
N CYS A 132 12.86 1.57 -18.87
CA CYS A 132 13.84 0.60 -18.42
C CYS A 132 13.23 -0.81 -18.45
N LEU A 133 13.70 -1.65 -19.37
CA LEU A 133 13.25 -3.03 -19.52
C LEU A 133 13.86 -3.91 -18.43
N GLY A 134 13.32 -3.87 -17.22
CA GLY A 134 13.87 -4.59 -16.06
C GLY A 134 14.96 -3.80 -15.33
N ASP A 135 15.62 -4.47 -14.38
CA ASP A 135 16.69 -3.85 -13.58
C ASP A 135 17.76 -3.22 -14.46
N THR A 136 17.96 -1.91 -14.29
CA THR A 136 18.81 -1.11 -15.17
C THR A 136 19.80 -0.27 -14.36
N THR A 137 21.08 -0.38 -14.70
CA THR A 137 22.17 0.45 -14.14
C THR A 137 22.73 1.33 -15.25
N ILE A 138 22.59 2.65 -15.09
CA ILE A 138 23.11 3.66 -16.00
C ILE A 138 24.47 4.12 -15.47
N GLU A 139 25.55 3.74 -16.16
CA GLU A 139 26.91 4.19 -15.84
C GLU A 139 27.27 5.40 -16.72
N CYS A 140 27.58 6.54 -16.10
CA CYS A 140 27.87 7.77 -16.85
C CYS A 140 28.84 8.75 -16.16
N ASP A 141 29.34 9.74 -16.90
CA ASP A 141 30.08 10.85 -16.29
C ASP A 141 29.10 11.82 -15.64
N THR A 142 27.95 12.08 -16.27
CA THR A 142 26.89 12.99 -15.78
C THR A 142 25.52 12.52 -16.25
N ALA A 143 24.48 12.85 -15.48
CA ALA A 143 23.09 12.55 -15.85
C ALA A 143 22.18 13.78 -15.74
N THR A 144 21.29 13.96 -16.72
CA THR A 144 20.25 15.00 -16.70
C THR A 144 18.91 14.42 -17.17
N ILE A 145 17.95 14.36 -16.25
CA ILE A 145 16.62 13.79 -16.47
C ILE A 145 15.60 14.91 -16.36
N ALA A 146 15.12 15.39 -17.50
CA ALA A 146 14.08 16.41 -17.61
C ALA A 146 12.73 15.85 -18.06
N GLY A 147 12.73 14.71 -18.76
CA GLY A 147 11.53 13.93 -19.11
C GLY A 147 11.33 12.75 -18.17
N ASP A 148 10.80 11.64 -18.70
CA ASP A 148 10.46 10.45 -17.91
C ASP A 148 11.51 9.36 -18.07
N LEU A 149 12.01 8.84 -16.94
CA LEU A 149 12.81 7.63 -16.86
C LEU A 149 12.10 6.66 -15.92
N TYR A 150 11.45 5.64 -16.47
CA TYR A 150 10.58 4.77 -15.68
C TYR A 150 10.81 3.30 -15.99
N ALA A 151 10.41 2.43 -15.08
CA ALA A 151 10.30 1.00 -15.35
C ALA A 151 8.84 0.55 -15.16
N GLU A 152 8.35 -0.30 -16.05
CA GLU A 152 6.97 -0.78 -15.96
C GLU A 152 6.80 -1.82 -14.86
N THR A 153 5.56 -1.92 -14.36
CA THR A 153 5.11 -3.04 -13.55
C THR A 153 5.20 -4.32 -14.39
N PRO A 154 5.79 -5.41 -13.88
CA PRO A 154 5.85 -6.66 -14.63
C PRO A 154 4.45 -7.15 -15.01
N GLY A 155 4.32 -7.79 -16.19
CA GLY A 155 3.04 -8.38 -16.59
C GLY A 155 2.71 -9.72 -15.92
N MET A 156 3.61 -10.27 -15.09
CA MET A 156 3.46 -11.59 -14.48
C MET A 156 3.19 -11.45 -12.98
N ALA A 157 2.08 -12.04 -12.53
CA ALA A 157 1.65 -12.03 -11.13
C ALA A 157 2.77 -12.49 -10.17
N GLY A 158 2.91 -11.76 -9.06
CA GLY A 158 3.91 -11.96 -8.01
C GLY A 158 5.34 -11.61 -8.41
N SER A 159 5.55 -10.94 -9.56
CA SER A 159 6.89 -10.54 -9.98
C SER A 159 7.30 -9.21 -9.38
N ASP A 160 8.58 -9.11 -9.05
CA ASP A 160 9.19 -7.89 -8.52
C ASP A 160 9.28 -6.80 -9.59
N GLY A 161 9.01 -5.57 -9.17
CA GLY A 161 9.21 -4.36 -9.93
C GLY A 161 10.69 -4.07 -10.18
N ALA A 162 10.97 -3.53 -11.36
CA ALA A 162 12.33 -3.27 -11.81
C ALA A 162 12.96 -2.05 -11.12
N SER A 163 14.22 -2.20 -10.72
CA SER A 163 15.02 -1.13 -10.10
C SER A 163 15.77 -0.29 -11.13
N ILE A 164 15.94 1.00 -10.82
CA ILE A 164 16.72 1.95 -11.63
C ILE A 164 17.88 2.46 -10.80
N THR A 165 19.10 2.26 -11.30
CA THR A 165 20.33 2.78 -10.68
C THR A 165 21.01 3.75 -11.63
N ILE A 166 21.33 4.96 -11.17
CA ILE A 166 22.14 5.95 -11.87
C ILE A 166 23.48 6.03 -11.14
N ASP A 167 24.54 5.53 -11.78
CA ASP A 167 25.92 5.60 -11.30
C ASP A 167 26.69 6.63 -12.11
N ALA A 168 26.76 7.85 -11.58
CA ALA A 168 27.47 8.98 -12.19
C ALA A 168 28.80 9.28 -11.49
N ASP A 169 29.84 9.60 -12.25
CA ASP A 169 31.09 10.13 -11.69
C ASP A 169 30.94 11.60 -11.24
N GLY A 170 30.16 12.39 -11.97
CA GLY A 170 29.89 13.82 -11.76
C GLY A 170 28.42 14.11 -11.43
N ASP A 171 27.94 15.31 -11.82
CA ASP A 171 26.64 15.82 -11.41
C ASP A 171 25.45 14.98 -11.96
N VAL A 172 24.43 14.82 -11.13
CA VAL A 172 23.11 14.25 -11.50
C VAL A 172 22.02 15.29 -11.26
N VAL A 173 21.21 15.56 -12.28
CA VAL A 173 20.09 16.50 -12.21
C VAL A 173 18.80 15.79 -12.60
N VAL A 174 17.83 15.75 -11.69
CA VAL A 174 16.49 15.18 -11.88
C VAL A 174 15.47 16.29 -11.73
N THR A 175 14.94 16.74 -12.86
CA THR A 175 13.87 17.75 -12.96
C THR A 175 12.58 17.20 -13.55
N GLY A 176 12.61 15.99 -14.14
CA GLY A 176 11.44 15.24 -14.59
C GLY A 176 11.09 14.07 -13.65
N ASP A 177 10.52 12.99 -14.20
CA ASP A 177 10.12 11.78 -13.45
C ASP A 177 11.23 10.72 -13.51
N VAL A 178 11.59 10.17 -12.35
CA VAL A 178 12.33 8.92 -12.23
C VAL A 178 11.53 7.97 -11.33
N SER A 179 10.97 6.89 -11.90
CA SER A 179 10.15 5.94 -11.16
C SER A 179 10.55 4.48 -11.42
N ALA A 180 10.83 3.74 -10.35
CA ALA A 180 11.03 2.30 -10.43
C ALA A 180 9.69 1.56 -10.61
N GLY A 181 9.75 0.33 -11.11
CA GLY A 181 8.55 -0.48 -11.36
C GLY A 181 7.92 -0.94 -10.07
N SER A 182 6.58 -1.05 -10.04
CA SER A 182 5.88 -1.64 -8.89
C SER A 182 5.87 -3.17 -9.00
N GLY A 183 5.78 -3.84 -7.86
CA GLY A 183 5.57 -5.28 -7.80
C GLY A 183 4.16 -5.65 -8.27
N SER A 184 4.04 -6.80 -8.92
CA SER A 184 2.73 -7.30 -9.38
C SER A 184 1.97 -7.98 -8.24
N GLU A 185 0.64 -7.88 -8.27
CA GLU A 185 -0.25 -8.67 -7.40
C GLU A 185 0.05 -10.16 -7.51
N GLY A 186 -0.15 -10.90 -6.43
CA GLY A 186 -0.03 -12.33 -6.38
C GLY A 186 -1.02 -13.04 -7.30
N ASP A 187 -0.71 -14.29 -7.63
CA ASP A 187 -1.58 -15.15 -8.45
C ASP A 187 -2.52 -16.00 -7.57
N PRO A 188 -3.85 -15.79 -7.61
CA PRO A 188 -4.81 -16.64 -6.91
C PRO A 188 -5.04 -17.99 -7.61
N THR A 189 -4.59 -18.15 -8.85
CA THR A 189 -4.82 -19.33 -9.72
C THR A 189 -3.64 -20.30 -9.76
N GLY A 190 -2.61 -20.08 -8.94
CA GLY A 190 -1.47 -20.99 -8.83
C GLY A 190 -1.94 -22.44 -8.66
N ASN A 191 -1.32 -23.37 -9.39
CA ASN A 191 -1.72 -24.79 -9.41
C ASN A 191 -1.70 -25.49 -8.02
N ASP A 192 -1.18 -24.83 -6.99
CA ASP A 192 -1.15 -25.29 -5.60
C ASP A 192 -2.33 -24.77 -4.75
N GLY A 193 -3.12 -23.80 -5.24
CA GLY A 193 -4.27 -23.22 -4.52
C GLY A 193 -3.90 -22.49 -3.22
N MET A 194 -2.62 -22.21 -3.01
CA MET A 194 -2.12 -21.64 -1.74
C MET A 194 -2.23 -20.11 -1.70
N GLY A 195 -2.38 -19.45 -2.86
CA GLY A 195 -2.22 -17.99 -3.02
C GLY A 195 -0.74 -17.63 -3.10
N ARG A 196 -0.30 -16.99 -4.19
CA ARG A 196 1.09 -16.53 -4.31
C ARG A 196 1.26 -15.15 -3.68
N SER A 197 2.46 -14.89 -3.17
CA SER A 197 2.87 -13.56 -2.71
C SER A 197 2.84 -12.54 -3.85
N GLY A 198 2.58 -11.29 -3.48
CA GLY A 198 2.83 -10.14 -4.34
C GLY A 198 4.34 -9.90 -4.48
N GLY A 199 4.73 -9.28 -5.59
CA GLY A 199 6.13 -8.94 -5.87
C GLY A 199 6.59 -7.69 -5.12
N ASP A 200 7.89 -7.57 -4.90
CA ASP A 200 8.48 -6.38 -4.28
C ASP A 200 8.51 -5.21 -5.27
N GLY A 201 8.38 -3.97 -4.80
CA GLY A 201 8.57 -2.76 -5.57
C GLY A 201 10.05 -2.47 -5.85
N GLY A 202 10.35 -1.97 -7.04
CA GLY A 202 11.69 -1.62 -7.48
C GLY A 202 12.26 -0.40 -6.75
N THR A 203 13.58 -0.33 -6.60
CA THR A 203 14.27 0.76 -5.92
C THR A 203 14.87 1.74 -6.93
N VAL A 204 14.78 3.05 -6.64
CA VAL A 204 15.57 4.06 -7.35
C VAL A 204 16.82 4.39 -6.55
N THR A 205 17.99 4.22 -7.17
CA THR A 205 19.29 4.55 -6.60
C THR A 205 20.02 5.58 -7.45
N ILE A 206 20.49 6.65 -6.83
CA ILE A 206 21.31 7.69 -7.48
C ILE A 206 22.63 7.79 -6.74
N ASN A 207 23.72 7.45 -7.42
CA ASN A 207 25.08 7.61 -6.93
C ASN A 207 25.80 8.67 -7.78
N SER A 208 26.33 9.69 -7.12
CA SER A 208 27.23 10.69 -7.67
C SER A 208 28.55 10.62 -6.90
N ARG A 209 29.62 10.16 -7.54
CA ARG A 209 30.89 9.92 -6.86
C ARG A 209 31.57 11.21 -6.42
N SER A 210 31.64 12.20 -7.32
CA SER A 210 32.35 13.47 -7.09
C SER A 210 31.53 14.71 -7.42
N GLY A 211 30.29 14.54 -7.87
CA GLY A 211 29.39 15.63 -8.23
C GLY A 211 28.26 15.87 -7.23
N ASN A 212 27.42 16.84 -7.56
CA ASN A 212 26.21 17.18 -6.84
C ASN A 212 25.03 16.36 -7.34
N VAL A 213 23.99 16.27 -6.51
CA VAL A 213 22.69 15.72 -6.92
C VAL A 213 21.65 16.82 -6.75
N THR A 214 20.91 17.14 -7.81
CA THR A 214 19.78 18.09 -7.76
C THR A 214 18.50 17.34 -8.09
N ILE A 215 17.49 17.43 -7.22
CA ILE A 215 16.16 16.88 -7.47
C ILE A 215 15.11 17.99 -7.41
N GLY A 216 14.09 17.90 -8.25
CA GLY A 216 13.05 18.91 -8.37
C GLY A 216 13.45 20.11 -9.24
N ALA A 217 12.46 20.86 -9.70
CA ALA A 217 12.67 22.07 -10.51
C ALA A 217 12.67 23.33 -9.64
N GLY A 218 13.75 24.13 -9.71
CA GLY A 218 13.86 25.41 -8.98
C GLY A 218 12.98 26.55 -9.53
N VAL A 219 12.35 26.35 -10.71
CA VAL A 219 11.42 27.27 -11.38
C VAL A 219 10.42 26.42 -12.15
N ALA A 220 9.15 26.85 -12.24
CA ALA A 220 8.12 26.14 -12.99
C ALA A 220 8.63 25.77 -14.39
N SER A 221 8.71 24.47 -14.66
CA SER A 221 9.07 23.94 -15.96
C SER A 221 8.00 24.34 -16.99
N SER A 222 8.36 24.31 -18.28
CA SER A 222 7.39 24.48 -19.35
C SER A 222 6.18 23.57 -19.16
N ALA A 223 4.99 23.98 -19.59
CA ALA A 223 3.76 23.19 -19.47
C ALA A 223 3.85 21.76 -20.06
N ALA A 224 4.87 21.47 -20.87
CA ALA A 224 5.15 20.16 -21.46
C ALA A 224 6.07 19.26 -20.61
N SER A 225 6.75 19.76 -19.58
CA SER A 225 7.66 18.95 -18.77
C SER A 225 6.89 18.20 -17.69
N PRO A 226 7.20 16.91 -17.42
CA PRO A 226 6.58 16.16 -16.34
C PRO A 226 6.81 16.85 -15.00
N ARG A 227 5.89 16.62 -14.05
CA ARG A 227 6.10 17.09 -12.67
C ARG A 227 7.33 16.36 -12.12
N PRO A 228 8.27 17.08 -11.46
CA PRO A 228 9.42 16.42 -10.88
C PRO A 228 8.98 15.37 -9.86
N HIS A 229 9.43 14.13 -10.06
CA HIS A 229 9.08 13.00 -9.22
C HIS A 229 10.26 12.03 -9.14
N LEU A 230 10.49 11.48 -7.95
CA LEU A 230 11.52 10.50 -7.68
C LEU A 230 10.94 9.42 -6.76
N GLY A 231 10.63 8.25 -7.31
CA GLY A 231 9.84 7.25 -6.60
C GLY A 231 10.32 5.81 -6.74
N GLY A 232 10.39 5.09 -5.62
CA GLY A 232 10.42 3.63 -5.63
C GLY A 232 9.05 3.07 -6.05
N GLY A 233 9.00 1.82 -6.50
CA GLY A 233 7.72 1.17 -6.83
C GLY A 233 6.96 0.70 -5.58
N ASP A 234 5.65 0.56 -5.67
CA ASP A 234 4.84 -0.06 -4.62
C ASP A 234 5.02 -1.59 -4.63
N GLY A 235 4.88 -2.24 -3.48
CA GLY A 235 4.79 -3.69 -3.39
C GLY A 235 3.41 -4.18 -3.85
N GLY A 236 3.37 -5.33 -4.51
CA GLY A 236 2.11 -5.94 -4.95
C GLY A 236 1.38 -6.63 -3.80
N ASP A 237 0.05 -6.70 -3.88
CA ASP A 237 -0.76 -7.42 -2.88
C ASP A 237 -0.58 -8.94 -3.02
N GLY A 238 -0.64 -9.65 -1.90
CA GLY A 238 -0.69 -11.10 -1.87
C GLY A 238 -2.04 -11.61 -2.37
N ALA A 239 -2.03 -12.72 -3.11
CA ALA A 239 -3.27 -13.30 -3.59
C ALA A 239 -4.08 -13.98 -2.48
N ASP A 240 -5.40 -13.93 -2.60
CA ASP A 240 -6.29 -14.79 -1.84
C ASP A 240 -6.05 -16.27 -2.17
N GLY A 241 -6.32 -17.15 -1.21
CA GLY A 241 -6.21 -18.59 -1.41
C GLY A 241 -6.46 -19.40 -0.16
N MET A 242 -6.04 -20.67 -0.14
CA MET A 242 -6.14 -21.48 1.08
C MET A 242 -5.25 -20.95 2.21
N LEU A 243 -4.10 -20.36 1.88
CA LEU A 243 -3.18 -19.76 2.86
C LEU A 243 -3.12 -18.24 2.77
N GLY A 244 -3.47 -17.68 1.62
CA GLY A 244 -3.21 -16.28 1.28
C GLY A 244 -1.72 -16.04 1.01
N GLY A 245 -1.40 -15.18 0.05
CA GLY A 245 -0.04 -14.73 -0.24
C GLY A 245 0.39 -13.59 0.68
N SER A 246 1.70 -13.42 0.91
CA SER A 246 2.20 -12.18 1.52
C SER A 246 2.12 -11.01 0.54
N GLY A 247 1.93 -9.80 1.05
CA GLY A 247 2.19 -8.60 0.28
C GLY A 247 3.70 -8.39 0.06
N GLY A 248 4.05 -7.76 -1.06
CA GLY A 248 5.42 -7.41 -1.41
C GLY A 248 5.91 -6.16 -0.69
N ALA A 249 7.22 -6.02 -0.51
CA ALA A 249 7.81 -4.82 0.08
C ALA A 249 7.82 -3.65 -0.91
N GLY A 250 7.62 -2.43 -0.41
CA GLY A 250 7.77 -1.20 -1.20
C GLY A 250 9.22 -0.86 -1.50
N GLY A 251 9.43 -0.29 -2.69
CA GLY A 251 10.70 0.17 -3.20
C GLY A 251 11.23 1.44 -2.53
N SER A 252 12.55 1.55 -2.42
CA SER A 252 13.21 2.68 -1.76
C SER A 252 13.70 3.74 -2.74
N VAL A 253 14.03 4.91 -2.20
CA VAL A 253 14.77 5.98 -2.91
C VAL A 253 16.06 6.23 -2.16
N LEU A 254 17.19 5.96 -2.81
CA LEU A 254 18.53 6.01 -2.24
C LEU A 254 19.38 7.03 -3.01
N ILE A 255 19.96 8.00 -2.30
CA ILE A 255 20.81 9.04 -2.92
C ILE A 255 22.17 9.11 -2.24
N SER A 256 23.27 9.01 -2.99
CA SER A 256 24.62 9.11 -2.46
C SER A 256 25.43 10.14 -3.25
N CYS A 257 25.83 11.22 -2.60
CA CYS A 257 26.75 12.24 -3.12
C CYS A 257 27.70 12.72 -2.02
N PRO A 258 28.56 11.82 -1.48
CA PRO A 258 29.30 12.07 -0.24
C PRO A 258 30.28 13.26 -0.33
N GLU A 259 30.72 13.64 -1.53
CA GLU A 259 31.61 14.78 -1.76
C GLU A 259 30.85 16.05 -2.22
N GLY A 260 29.59 15.90 -2.63
CA GLY A 260 28.78 16.93 -3.26
C GLY A 260 27.66 17.50 -2.39
N VAL A 261 26.91 18.43 -2.97
CA VAL A 261 25.69 19.01 -2.40
C VAL A 261 24.48 18.21 -2.93
N LEU A 262 23.59 17.80 -2.03
CA LEU A 262 22.24 17.37 -2.39
C LEU A 262 21.33 18.59 -2.36
N THR A 263 20.80 19.00 -3.51
CA THR A 263 19.83 20.10 -3.61
C THR A 263 18.43 19.54 -3.84
N ILE A 264 17.49 19.87 -2.95
CA ILE A 264 16.09 19.45 -3.08
C ILE A 264 15.22 20.67 -3.34
N ASN A 265 14.83 20.87 -4.59
CA ASN A 265 13.86 21.89 -4.96
C ASN A 265 12.45 21.37 -4.66
N GLN A 266 11.99 21.64 -3.44
CA GLN A 266 10.76 21.07 -2.90
C GLN A 266 9.53 21.40 -3.74
N SER A 267 8.73 20.37 -4.00
CA SER A 267 7.41 20.47 -4.62
C SER A 267 6.53 19.33 -4.09
N GLN A 268 5.21 19.45 -4.24
CA GLN A 268 4.31 18.38 -3.80
C GLN A 268 4.57 17.09 -4.57
N ARG A 269 4.56 15.97 -3.85
CA ARG A 269 4.78 14.61 -4.31
C ARG A 269 6.14 14.39 -4.98
N LEU A 270 7.14 15.19 -4.65
CA LEU A 270 8.48 15.09 -5.24
C LEU A 270 9.14 13.74 -4.97
N ILE A 271 8.97 13.19 -3.76
CA ILE A 271 9.59 11.93 -3.35
C ILE A 271 8.51 10.92 -2.99
N HIS A 272 8.59 9.74 -3.56
CA HIS A 272 7.70 8.63 -3.24
C HIS A 272 8.49 7.43 -2.69
N MET A 273 8.15 7.02 -1.47
CA MET A 273 8.63 5.76 -0.89
C MET A 273 7.56 4.72 -1.15
N GLY A 274 7.90 3.60 -1.78
CA GLY A 274 6.92 2.58 -2.10
C GLY A 274 6.16 2.12 -0.86
N ASN A 275 4.87 1.91 -0.99
CA ASN A 275 4.05 1.25 0.01
C ASN A 275 4.34 -0.26 -0.02
N GLY A 276 4.19 -0.92 1.13
CA GLY A 276 4.11 -2.37 1.13
C GLY A 276 2.73 -2.83 0.70
N GLY A 277 2.65 -3.94 -0.03
CA GLY A 277 1.39 -4.55 -0.44
C GLY A 277 0.69 -5.26 0.73
N ASP A 278 -0.61 -5.45 0.62
CA ASP A 278 -1.40 -6.15 1.62
C ASP A 278 -1.25 -7.67 1.49
N GLY A 279 -1.39 -8.40 2.59
CA GLY A 279 -1.47 -9.85 2.58
C GLY A 279 -2.83 -10.34 2.11
N GLY A 280 -2.84 -11.42 1.33
CA GLY A 280 -4.07 -12.02 0.82
C GLY A 280 -4.88 -12.78 1.88
N PHE A 281 -6.18 -12.94 1.65
CA PHE A 281 -7.06 -13.66 2.54
C PHE A 281 -6.87 -15.18 2.42
N GLY A 282 -6.69 -15.85 3.56
CA GLY A 282 -6.60 -17.29 3.64
C GLY A 282 -7.91 -17.93 4.11
N SER A 283 -8.41 -18.93 3.40
CA SER A 283 -9.64 -19.63 3.81
C SER A 283 -9.58 -21.13 3.52
N VAL A 284 -9.77 -21.94 4.56
CA VAL A 284 -9.86 -23.40 4.46
C VAL A 284 -11.17 -23.86 5.09
N VAL A 285 -12.17 -24.07 4.24
CA VAL A 285 -13.53 -24.44 4.65
C VAL A 285 -14.03 -25.69 3.94
N GLY A 286 -15.09 -26.30 4.50
CA GLY A 286 -15.78 -27.41 3.86
C GLY A 286 -14.87 -28.58 3.48
N ASN A 287 -14.85 -28.92 2.18
CA ASN A 287 -14.10 -30.06 1.65
C ASN A 287 -12.58 -29.83 1.61
N ASP A 288 -12.13 -28.57 1.60
CA ASP A 288 -10.71 -28.20 1.52
C ASP A 288 -9.95 -28.65 2.77
N ARG A 289 -10.66 -28.90 3.87
CA ARG A 289 -10.09 -29.44 5.11
C ARG A 289 -9.59 -30.88 4.98
N THR A 290 -10.03 -31.62 3.96
CA THR A 290 -9.71 -33.05 3.84
C THR A 290 -8.29 -33.23 3.33
N GLY A 291 -7.38 -33.64 4.21
CA GLY A 291 -5.96 -33.85 3.87
C GLY A 291 -5.14 -32.56 3.85
N PHE A 292 -5.72 -31.44 4.26
CA PHE A 292 -4.99 -30.20 4.45
C PHE A 292 -4.25 -30.21 5.78
N GLU A 293 -2.92 -30.07 5.70
CA GLU A 293 -2.07 -29.89 6.87
C GLU A 293 -1.95 -28.39 7.15
N LEU A 294 -2.59 -27.96 8.23
CA LEU A 294 -2.55 -26.58 8.68
C LEU A 294 -1.13 -26.19 9.09
N PRO A 295 -0.57 -25.09 8.56
CA PRO A 295 0.76 -24.65 8.94
C PRO A 295 0.75 -24.07 10.36
N GLU A 296 1.90 -24.17 11.06
CA GLU A 296 2.06 -23.59 12.41
C GLU A 296 2.05 -22.05 12.39
N ALA A 297 2.35 -21.44 11.24
CA ALA A 297 2.30 -20.01 11.00
C ALA A 297 1.78 -19.74 9.58
N LEU A 298 0.92 -18.72 9.45
CA LEU A 298 0.44 -18.26 8.15
C LEU A 298 1.54 -17.49 7.42
N ILE A 299 1.36 -17.29 6.12
CA ILE A 299 2.32 -16.60 5.25
C ILE A 299 1.77 -15.29 4.66
N ASN A 300 0.53 -14.94 4.95
CA ASN A 300 -0.16 -13.77 4.40
C ASN A 300 0.12 -12.47 5.16
N ALA A 301 1.40 -12.21 5.44
CA ALA A 301 1.84 -10.97 6.07
C ALA A 301 1.75 -9.79 5.10
N GLY A 302 1.58 -8.59 5.66
CA GLY A 302 1.68 -7.35 4.89
C GLY A 302 3.14 -6.99 4.60
N GLY A 303 3.37 -6.31 3.49
CA GLY A 303 4.69 -5.89 3.02
C GLY A 303 5.22 -4.67 3.78
N ASN A 304 6.54 -4.57 3.92
CA ASN A 304 7.15 -3.38 4.52
C ASN A 304 7.17 -2.22 3.51
N SER A 305 7.09 -0.97 3.96
CA SER A 305 7.29 0.18 3.09
C SER A 305 8.75 0.34 2.67
N GLY A 306 8.94 1.07 1.58
CA GLY A 306 10.22 1.63 1.16
C GLY A 306 10.72 2.74 2.10
N ARG A 307 11.94 3.21 1.82
CA ARG A 307 12.63 4.24 2.61
C ARG A 307 13.24 5.31 1.72
N PHE A 308 13.32 6.53 2.23
CA PHE A 308 14.18 7.57 1.67
C PHE A 308 15.47 7.66 2.49
N VAL A 309 16.61 7.41 1.85
CA VAL A 309 17.93 7.46 2.49
C VAL A 309 18.87 8.26 1.62
N PHE A 310 19.65 9.15 2.23
CA PHE A 310 20.67 9.87 1.50
C PHE A 310 21.95 10.08 2.30
N THR A 311 23.05 10.24 1.56
CA THR A 311 24.37 10.62 2.07
C THR A 311 24.88 11.78 1.24
N ALA A 312 25.19 12.91 1.85
CA ALA A 312 25.71 14.10 1.16
C ALA A 312 26.68 14.89 2.04
N ARG A 313 27.60 15.64 1.42
CA ARG A 313 28.45 16.60 2.16
C ARG A 313 27.63 17.76 2.71
N GLU A 314 26.60 18.17 1.98
CA GLU A 314 25.80 19.37 2.25
C GLU A 314 24.36 19.19 1.72
N LEU A 315 23.36 19.76 2.40
CA LEU A 315 21.97 19.86 1.93
C LEU A 315 21.74 21.29 1.50
N ASP A 316 21.02 21.45 0.39
CA ASP A 316 20.42 22.70 0.01
C ASP A 316 18.95 22.50 -0.40
N GLY A 317 18.18 23.59 -0.41
CA GLY A 317 16.76 23.60 -0.77
C GLY A 317 15.80 23.16 0.35
N VAL A 318 16.32 22.80 1.53
CA VAL A 318 15.55 22.39 2.70
C VAL A 318 15.94 23.24 3.92
N GLU A 319 14.95 23.68 4.70
CA GLU A 319 15.21 24.39 5.96
C GLU A 319 15.89 23.45 6.95
N GLN A 320 16.94 23.91 7.63
CA GLN A 320 17.73 23.08 8.54
C GLN A 320 17.67 23.66 9.95
N ILE A 321 17.24 22.85 10.91
CA ILE A 321 17.22 23.18 12.33
C ILE A 321 18.27 22.34 13.06
N GLU A 322 19.14 22.97 13.81
CA GLU A 322 20.05 22.28 14.74
C GLU A 322 19.24 21.78 15.96
N THR A 323 19.11 20.47 16.10
CA THR A 323 18.26 19.83 17.13
C THR A 323 19.06 19.28 18.29
N GLY A 324 20.39 19.28 18.23
CA GLY A 324 21.24 18.90 19.34
C GLY A 324 22.67 18.60 18.91
N VAL A 325 23.40 17.90 19.79
CA VAL A 325 24.78 17.47 19.55
C VAL A 325 24.86 16.00 19.93
N VAL A 326 25.37 15.16 19.02
CA VAL A 326 25.64 13.74 19.32
C VAL A 326 26.88 13.57 20.17
N GLU A 327 27.05 12.40 20.82
CA GLU A 327 28.34 12.01 21.39
C GLU A 327 29.42 12.18 20.30
N GLN A 328 30.43 13.04 20.54
CA GLN A 328 31.47 13.53 19.61
C GLN A 328 31.31 14.97 19.04
N GLU A 329 30.51 15.85 19.66
CA GLU A 329 30.49 17.29 19.34
C GLU A 329 30.01 17.66 17.93
N LYS A 330 29.42 16.72 17.18
CA LYS A 330 28.83 17.01 15.87
C LYS A 330 27.37 17.48 16.03
N PRO A 331 26.98 18.59 15.38
CA PRO A 331 25.61 19.05 15.43
C PRO A 331 24.71 18.01 14.74
N VAL A 332 23.60 17.71 15.39
CA VAL A 332 22.48 17.01 14.78
C VAL A 332 21.63 18.08 14.11
N VAL A 333 21.54 18.00 12.79
CA VAL A 333 20.71 18.89 11.99
C VAL A 333 19.53 18.09 11.48
N ALA A 334 18.36 18.67 11.58
CA ALA A 334 17.14 18.08 11.08
C ALA A 334 16.56 18.99 9.99
N ALA A 335 16.35 18.40 8.81
CA ALA A 335 15.95 19.14 7.61
C ALA A 335 14.43 19.15 7.47
N LEU A 336 13.76 20.29 7.61
CA LEU A 336 12.31 20.44 7.52
C LEU A 336 11.82 20.54 6.08
N TYR A 337 10.99 19.57 5.69
CA TYR A 337 10.30 19.59 4.41
C TYR A 337 8.94 20.28 4.48
N GLN A 338 8.54 20.88 3.36
CA GLN A 338 7.20 21.38 3.11
C GLN A 338 6.20 20.23 3.09
N ASP A 339 4.97 20.55 3.45
CA ASP A 339 3.87 19.60 3.43
C ASP A 339 3.66 19.01 2.03
N GLY A 340 3.42 17.70 1.99
CA GLY A 340 3.20 16.94 0.77
C GLY A 340 4.43 16.66 -0.08
N VAL A 341 5.66 17.03 0.32
CA VAL A 341 6.88 16.70 -0.46
C VAL A 341 7.08 15.18 -0.58
N PHE A 342 6.76 14.44 0.48
CA PHE A 342 6.84 12.99 0.53
C PHE A 342 5.47 12.36 0.38
N THR A 343 5.43 11.22 -0.30
CA THR A 343 4.26 10.34 -0.38
C THR A 343 4.66 8.88 -0.12
N GLY A 344 3.66 8.05 0.13
CA GLY A 344 3.83 6.62 0.39
C GLY A 344 4.48 6.33 1.75
N GLY A 345 5.26 5.26 1.82
CA GLY A 345 5.92 4.82 3.05
C GLY A 345 4.98 4.11 4.04
N VAL A 346 3.83 3.62 3.58
CA VAL A 346 2.86 2.85 4.37
C VAL A 346 3.22 1.38 4.30
N GLY A 347 3.25 0.67 5.43
CA GLY A 347 3.35 -0.79 5.45
C GLY A 347 1.98 -1.42 5.18
N GLY A 348 1.95 -2.53 4.46
CA GLY A 348 0.72 -3.22 4.09
C GLY A 348 0.11 -3.98 5.26
N ASP A 349 -1.21 -4.16 5.21
CA ASP A 349 -1.96 -4.92 6.21
C ASP A 349 -1.76 -6.43 6.00
N ALA A 350 -1.76 -7.22 7.06
CA ALA A 350 -1.78 -8.67 6.94
C ALA A 350 -3.18 -9.18 6.62
N GLY A 351 -3.26 -10.25 5.82
CA GLY A 351 -4.52 -10.86 5.45
C GLY A 351 -5.18 -11.61 6.61
N ASP A 352 -6.51 -11.65 6.59
CA ASP A 352 -7.28 -12.48 7.54
C ASP A 352 -7.25 -13.96 7.17
N TYR A 353 -7.48 -14.82 8.17
CA TYR A 353 -7.52 -16.27 8.00
C TYR A 353 -8.71 -16.94 8.66
N GLU A 354 -9.40 -17.80 7.90
CA GLU A 354 -10.51 -18.63 8.37
C GLU A 354 -10.24 -20.13 8.19
N TYR A 355 -10.43 -20.90 9.27
CA TYR A 355 -10.44 -22.36 9.25
C TYR A 355 -11.69 -22.90 9.94
N GLY A 356 -12.55 -23.60 9.20
CA GLY A 356 -13.80 -24.06 9.78
C GLY A 356 -14.68 -24.92 8.87
N PRO A 357 -15.83 -25.43 9.38
CA PRO A 357 -16.85 -25.96 8.49
C PRO A 357 -17.31 -24.86 7.52
N GLU A 358 -17.85 -25.26 6.35
CA GLU A 358 -18.54 -24.30 5.48
C GLU A 358 -19.56 -23.50 6.32
N PRO A 359 -19.58 -22.15 6.22
CA PRO A 359 -20.59 -21.37 6.89
C PRO A 359 -21.95 -21.83 6.37
N VAL A 360 -22.70 -22.50 7.24
CA VAL A 360 -24.08 -22.87 6.94
C VAL A 360 -24.84 -21.55 6.85
N GLU A 361 -25.18 -21.11 5.63
CA GLU A 361 -26.31 -20.19 5.44
C GLU A 361 -27.46 -20.76 6.27
N GLU A 362 -28.14 -19.93 7.07
CA GLU A 362 -29.15 -20.33 8.06
C GLU A 362 -30.28 -21.20 7.46
N ALA A 363 -29.98 -22.46 7.18
CA ALA A 363 -30.90 -23.50 6.76
C ALA A 363 -31.08 -24.40 7.97
N SER A 364 -32.32 -24.41 8.44
CA SER A 364 -32.82 -25.18 9.58
C SER A 364 -32.08 -26.48 9.84
N ALA A 365 -31.61 -26.64 11.08
CA ALA A 365 -31.00 -27.85 11.62
C ALA A 365 -31.84 -29.11 11.35
N ALA A 366 -31.54 -29.79 10.24
CA ALA A 366 -31.83 -31.21 10.08
C ALA A 366 -30.53 -31.94 10.39
N ALA A 367 -30.48 -32.58 11.56
CA ALA A 367 -29.36 -33.40 11.99
C ALA A 367 -29.18 -34.57 11.01
N GLU A 368 -28.31 -34.42 10.01
CA GLU A 368 -27.82 -35.55 9.24
C GLU A 368 -26.94 -36.42 10.15
N ASN A 369 -27.55 -37.47 10.71
CA ASN A 369 -26.86 -38.61 11.31
C ASN A 369 -26.09 -39.38 10.23
N ARG A 370 -25.00 -38.82 9.70
CA ARG A 370 -23.97 -39.61 9.01
C ARG A 370 -22.95 -40.02 10.06
N ALA A 371 -22.80 -41.32 10.27
CA ALA A 371 -21.68 -41.88 11.01
C ALA A 371 -20.39 -41.46 10.29
N ARG A 372 -19.71 -40.43 10.81
CA ARG A 372 -18.45 -39.95 10.27
C ARG A 372 -17.34 -40.94 10.70
N PRO A 373 -16.39 -41.28 9.80
CA PRO A 373 -15.25 -42.12 10.16
C PRO A 373 -14.45 -41.47 11.29
N ALA A 374 -13.86 -42.30 12.15
CA ALA A 374 -12.99 -41.83 13.23
C ALA A 374 -11.85 -41.00 12.64
N GLN A 375 -11.76 -39.74 13.06
CA GLN A 375 -10.60 -38.89 12.76
C GLN A 375 -9.65 -38.92 13.95
N ASP A 376 -8.35 -38.96 13.64
CA ASP A 376 -7.29 -38.89 14.65
C ASP A 376 -7.33 -37.53 15.37
N TYR A 377 -6.83 -37.52 16.60
CA TYR A 377 -6.72 -36.35 17.47
C TYR A 377 -6.09 -35.14 16.75
N VAL A 378 -6.85 -34.05 16.61
CA VAL A 378 -6.35 -32.80 15.99
C VAL A 378 -6.27 -31.70 17.05
N ARG A 379 -5.06 -31.19 17.31
CA ARG A 379 -4.88 -29.87 17.91
C ARG A 379 -4.74 -28.87 16.78
N VAL A 380 -5.53 -27.81 16.83
CA VAL A 380 -5.50 -26.74 15.83
C VAL A 380 -4.87 -25.53 16.49
N TYR A 381 -3.66 -25.18 16.05
CA TYR A 381 -2.93 -23.99 16.47
C TYR A 381 -2.72 -23.10 15.25
N VAL A 382 -3.30 -21.91 15.26
CA VAL A 382 -3.09 -20.91 14.20
C VAL A 382 -2.73 -19.57 14.83
N ALA A 383 -1.69 -18.95 14.28
CA ALA A 383 -1.29 -17.59 14.59
C ALA A 383 -1.38 -16.72 13.33
N GLY A 384 -1.95 -15.53 13.49
CA GLY A 384 -2.09 -14.53 12.44
C GLY A 384 -0.75 -13.93 12.04
N CYS A 385 -0.68 -13.44 10.80
CA CYS A 385 0.49 -12.75 10.30
C CYS A 385 0.58 -11.31 10.78
N LYS A 386 1.79 -10.77 10.74
CA LYS A 386 2.05 -9.38 11.13
C LYS A 386 1.77 -8.44 9.98
N GLY A 387 1.23 -7.26 10.31
CA GLY A 387 1.24 -6.14 9.37
C GLY A 387 2.67 -5.68 9.08
N GLY A 388 2.85 -5.05 7.93
CA GLY A 388 4.13 -4.56 7.45
C GLY A 388 4.62 -3.34 8.22
N GLU A 389 5.94 -3.19 8.34
CA GLU A 389 6.53 -1.98 8.91
C GLU A 389 6.41 -0.81 7.94
N GLY A 390 6.10 0.37 8.46
CA GLY A 390 6.00 1.59 7.65
C GLY A 390 6.92 2.70 8.14
N THR A 391 7.31 3.56 7.21
CA THR A 391 7.98 4.83 7.52
C THR A 391 6.96 5.88 8.00
N THR A 392 5.76 5.89 7.41
CA THR A 392 4.68 6.84 7.74
C THR A 392 3.57 6.20 8.56
N LYS A 393 3.14 4.99 8.19
CA LYS A 393 2.16 4.19 8.95
C LYS A 393 2.48 2.70 8.84
N GLY A 394 2.51 1.98 9.96
CA GLY A 394 2.60 0.51 9.95
C GLY A 394 1.27 -0.14 9.58
N GLY A 395 1.31 -1.28 8.90
CA GLY A 395 0.11 -2.01 8.52
C GLY A 395 -0.50 -2.81 9.67
N ASP A 396 -1.76 -3.17 9.57
CA ASP A 396 -2.50 -3.87 10.62
C ASP A 396 -2.21 -5.38 10.61
N GLY A 397 -2.27 -6.04 11.77
CA GLY A 397 -2.06 -7.48 11.91
C GLY A 397 -3.29 -8.30 11.52
N GLY A 398 -3.08 -9.49 10.95
CA GLY A 398 -4.15 -10.31 10.39
C GLY A 398 -5.02 -10.96 11.47
N SER A 399 -6.34 -11.01 11.27
CA SER A 399 -7.26 -11.70 12.17
C SER A 399 -7.33 -13.20 11.88
N VAL A 400 -7.51 -14.00 12.92
CA VAL A 400 -7.60 -15.47 12.81
C VAL A 400 -8.90 -15.97 13.42
N ALA A 401 -9.66 -16.73 12.63
CA ALA A 401 -10.86 -17.43 13.05
C ALA A 401 -10.70 -18.95 12.89
N VAL A 402 -10.83 -19.69 14.00
CA VAL A 402 -10.80 -21.15 14.03
C VAL A 402 -12.11 -21.70 14.59
N ASP A 403 -12.81 -22.52 13.80
CA ASP A 403 -14.04 -23.20 14.18
C ASP A 403 -13.90 -24.73 14.07
N THR A 404 -13.94 -25.39 15.23
CA THR A 404 -13.79 -26.85 15.37
C THR A 404 -15.10 -27.55 15.73
N ARG A 405 -16.26 -26.88 15.61
CA ARG A 405 -17.56 -27.42 16.07
C ARG A 405 -17.94 -28.78 15.47
N ASP A 406 -17.41 -29.08 14.29
CA ASP A 406 -17.79 -30.23 13.47
C ASP A 406 -16.94 -31.50 13.67
N PHE A 407 -15.90 -31.46 14.52
CA PHE A 407 -15.10 -32.66 14.81
C PHE A 407 -15.88 -33.59 15.76
N GLY A 408 -16.31 -34.75 15.27
CA GLY A 408 -17.00 -35.78 16.06
C GLY A 408 -16.02 -36.76 16.72
N PHE A 409 -16.23 -37.09 18.00
CA PHE A 409 -15.29 -37.96 18.76
C PHE A 409 -15.94 -39.25 19.27
N LEU A 410 -15.14 -40.33 19.21
CA LEU A 410 -15.42 -41.60 19.87
C LEU A 410 -14.70 -41.61 21.24
N GLY A 411 -15.40 -42.06 22.29
CA GLY A 411 -15.01 -41.81 23.68
C GLY A 411 -13.65 -42.37 24.11
N GLY A 412 -12.96 -41.62 24.97
CA GLY A 412 -11.75 -42.05 25.68
C GLY A 412 -10.46 -41.28 25.36
N GLN A 413 -10.49 -40.28 24.47
CA GLN A 413 -9.31 -39.48 24.10
C GLN A 413 -9.30 -38.09 24.75
N GLU A 414 -8.12 -37.46 24.81
CA GLU A 414 -7.98 -36.07 25.24
C GLU A 414 -8.89 -35.15 24.39
N LEU A 415 -9.48 -34.14 25.03
CA LEU A 415 -10.36 -33.19 24.35
C LEU A 415 -9.57 -32.37 23.33
N PRO A 416 -10.16 -32.02 22.18
CA PRO A 416 -9.55 -31.10 21.22
C PRO A 416 -9.24 -29.76 21.87
N VAL A 417 -8.17 -29.14 21.39
CA VAL A 417 -7.81 -27.76 21.75
C VAL A 417 -7.81 -26.97 20.45
N SER A 418 -8.69 -25.98 20.38
CA SER A 418 -8.66 -24.96 19.32
C SER A 418 -8.02 -23.70 19.87
N GLN A 419 -6.92 -23.26 19.25
CA GLN A 419 -6.24 -22.02 19.58
C GLN A 419 -6.13 -21.12 18.35
N ALA A 420 -6.60 -19.88 18.50
CA ALA A 420 -6.47 -18.82 17.51
C ALA A 420 -5.82 -17.60 18.15
N ASN A 421 -4.69 -17.16 17.61
CA ASN A 421 -4.02 -15.93 18.02
C ASN A 421 -4.06 -14.96 16.84
N GLY A 422 -4.56 -13.75 17.03
CA GLY A 422 -4.46 -12.70 16.00
C GLY A 422 -3.00 -12.26 15.79
N GLY A 423 -2.71 -11.69 14.63
CA GLY A 423 -1.39 -11.21 14.25
C GLY A 423 -1.01 -9.89 14.90
N ASP A 424 0.28 -9.58 14.98
CA ASP A 424 0.75 -8.31 15.54
C ASP A 424 0.65 -7.18 14.48
N GLY A 425 0.28 -5.97 14.90
CA GLY A 425 0.34 -4.79 14.05
C GLY A 425 1.79 -4.44 13.69
N GLY A 426 1.96 -3.89 12.49
CA GLY A 426 3.20 -3.40 11.93
C GLY A 426 3.74 -2.19 12.69
N ALA A 427 5.06 -2.12 12.83
CA ALA A 427 5.71 -0.99 13.48
C ALA A 427 5.75 0.22 12.54
N ALA A 428 5.51 1.41 13.07
CA ALA A 428 5.88 2.63 12.37
C ALA A 428 7.19 3.14 12.96
N ARG A 429 8.22 3.19 12.13
CA ARG A 429 9.56 3.48 12.60
C ARG A 429 10.04 4.82 12.09
N TYR A 430 10.21 5.74 13.03
CA TYR A 430 11.04 6.92 12.85
C TYR A 430 12.41 6.64 13.48
N GLU A 431 13.45 6.45 12.66
CA GLU A 431 14.80 6.11 13.16
C GLU A 431 15.79 7.24 12.90
N PHE A 432 16.58 7.56 13.93
CA PHE A 432 17.73 8.45 13.87
C PHE A 432 19.00 7.61 13.95
N SER A 433 19.84 7.61 12.91
CA SER A 433 21.07 6.79 12.84
C SER A 433 22.34 7.66 12.81
N THR A 434 23.16 7.59 13.85
CA THR A 434 24.28 8.53 14.11
C THR A 434 25.54 8.37 13.24
N MET A 435 25.44 8.04 11.96
CA MET A 435 26.62 7.96 11.08
C MET A 435 26.78 9.21 10.24
N GLU A 436 27.45 10.24 10.78
CA GLU A 436 28.12 11.38 10.09
C GLU A 436 27.39 12.07 8.90
N SER A 437 26.08 11.87 8.76
CA SER A 437 25.29 12.28 7.59
C SER A 437 24.15 13.16 8.06
N LEU A 438 23.95 14.23 7.32
CA LEU A 438 22.76 15.07 7.28
C LEU A 438 21.47 14.23 7.30
N PHE A 439 20.49 14.63 8.11
CA PHE A 439 19.26 13.86 8.35
C PHE A 439 18.04 14.50 7.69
N THR A 440 17.23 13.69 7.02
CA THR A 440 15.93 14.05 6.49
C THR A 440 14.90 14.11 7.62
N TRP A 441 14.17 15.21 7.73
CA TRP A 441 13.09 15.33 8.69
C TRP A 441 11.79 15.86 8.06
N ASN A 442 10.79 15.00 7.90
CA ASN A 442 9.45 15.51 7.63
C ASN A 442 8.92 16.25 8.87
N VAL A 443 9.02 17.58 8.86
CA VAL A 443 8.28 18.44 9.78
C VAL A 443 7.51 19.45 8.97
N THR A 444 6.37 18.99 8.50
CA THR A 444 5.14 19.73 8.77
C THR A 444 3.99 18.73 8.75
N HIS A 445 3.39 18.46 9.92
CA HIS A 445 2.09 17.81 10.09
C HIS A 445 1.88 16.35 9.61
N THR A 446 2.87 15.48 9.64
CA THR A 446 2.63 14.04 9.37
C THR A 446 2.47 13.27 10.69
N ALA A 447 1.25 12.83 10.98
CA ALA A 447 0.98 11.90 12.07
C ALA A 447 1.55 10.53 11.71
N VAL A 448 2.46 9.99 12.53
CA VAL A 448 3.00 8.64 12.36
C VAL A 448 2.22 7.69 13.24
N ARG A 449 1.73 6.59 12.66
CA ARG A 449 0.87 5.64 13.37
C ARG A 449 1.33 4.21 13.20
N GLY A 450 1.54 3.49 14.30
CA GLY A 450 1.73 2.03 14.27
C GLY A 450 0.44 1.32 13.87
N GLY A 451 0.54 0.17 13.22
CA GLY A 451 -0.64 -0.60 12.79
C GLY A 451 -1.37 -1.26 13.97
N ASP A 452 -2.65 -1.54 13.81
CA ASP A 452 -3.46 -2.19 14.84
C ASP A 452 -3.21 -3.72 14.85
N GLY A 453 -3.39 -4.39 16.00
CA GLY A 453 -3.23 -5.84 16.14
C GLY A 453 -4.48 -6.61 15.71
N GLY A 454 -4.28 -7.81 15.15
CA GLY A 454 -5.34 -8.68 14.65
C GLY A 454 -6.16 -9.34 15.74
N ASN A 455 -7.39 -9.74 15.41
CA ASN A 455 -8.32 -10.39 16.35
C ASN A 455 -8.16 -11.91 16.35
N GLY A 456 -8.29 -12.54 17.52
CA GLY A 456 -8.25 -14.01 17.65
C GLY A 456 -9.61 -14.58 18.05
N ARG A 457 -10.23 -15.40 17.21
CA ARG A 457 -11.51 -16.09 17.50
C ARG A 457 -11.35 -17.61 17.47
N ALA A 458 -11.66 -18.28 18.57
CA ALA A 458 -11.66 -19.75 18.66
C ALA A 458 -13.00 -20.30 19.16
N VAL A 459 -13.50 -21.35 18.48
CA VAL A 459 -14.72 -22.09 18.88
C VAL A 459 -14.42 -23.57 19.03
N GLY A 460 -14.70 -24.11 20.22
CA GLY A 460 -14.48 -25.51 20.57
C GLY A 460 -15.62 -26.46 20.15
N ALA A 461 -15.27 -27.71 19.83
CA ALA A 461 -16.19 -28.81 19.54
C ALA A 461 -17.24 -29.09 20.65
N HIS A 462 -18.46 -29.43 20.23
CA HIS A 462 -19.51 -29.89 21.14
C HIS A 462 -19.20 -31.27 21.73
N GLY A 463 -19.57 -31.47 23.00
CA GLY A 463 -19.55 -32.78 23.65
C GLY A 463 -20.62 -33.71 23.05
N VAL A 464 -20.35 -35.02 23.06
CA VAL A 464 -21.32 -36.03 22.60
C VAL A 464 -22.27 -36.35 23.75
N ASN A 465 -23.59 -36.32 23.48
CA ASN A 465 -24.60 -36.77 24.42
C ASN A 465 -24.35 -38.22 24.85
N GLY A 466 -24.43 -38.50 26.15
CA GLY A 466 -24.28 -39.84 26.68
C GLY A 466 -25.39 -40.79 26.20
N GLY A 467 -25.03 -42.03 25.87
CA GLY A 467 -26.03 -43.09 25.64
C GLY A 467 -26.75 -43.48 26.94
N PRO A 468 -27.83 -44.29 26.88
CA PRO A 468 -28.55 -44.74 28.08
C PRO A 468 -27.60 -45.39 29.10
N GLY A 469 -27.46 -44.75 30.28
CA GLY A 469 -26.60 -45.25 31.35
C GLY A 469 -25.12 -44.84 31.26
N GLN A 470 -24.74 -43.98 30.30
CA GLN A 470 -23.41 -43.39 30.21
C GLN A 470 -23.50 -41.87 30.41
N PRO A 471 -22.58 -41.25 31.20
CA PRO A 471 -22.49 -39.80 31.27
C PRO A 471 -22.12 -39.24 29.90
N GLY A 472 -22.63 -38.06 29.55
CA GLY A 472 -22.21 -37.33 28.36
C GLY A 472 -20.74 -36.89 28.44
N GLN A 473 -20.17 -36.60 27.29
CA GLN A 473 -18.76 -36.19 27.21
C GLN A 473 -18.65 -34.67 27.36
N ASN A 474 -17.53 -34.23 27.96
CA ASN A 474 -17.19 -32.81 28.05
C ASN A 474 -16.99 -32.21 26.65
N GLY A 475 -17.39 -30.96 26.45
CA GLY A 475 -17.04 -30.20 25.24
C GLY A 475 -15.56 -29.84 25.20
N ALA A 476 -15.07 -29.43 24.03
CA ALA A 476 -13.68 -29.05 23.82
C ALA A 476 -13.32 -27.69 24.45
N LYS A 477 -12.01 -27.46 24.64
CA LYS A 477 -11.47 -26.20 25.16
C LYS A 477 -11.10 -25.28 23.99
N ALA A 478 -11.45 -24.00 24.12
CA ALA A 478 -11.07 -22.97 23.17
C ALA A 478 -10.22 -21.88 23.86
N HIS A 479 -9.18 -21.41 23.16
CA HIS A 479 -8.37 -20.27 23.57
C HIS A 479 -8.30 -19.26 22.43
N GLY A 480 -8.60 -18.00 22.72
CA GLY A 480 -8.53 -16.89 21.76
C GLY A 480 -7.79 -15.73 22.39
N SER A 481 -6.79 -15.21 21.70
CA SER A 481 -6.04 -14.01 22.10
C SER A 481 -5.88 -13.07 20.91
N GLY A 482 -6.10 -11.77 21.12
CA GLY A 482 -5.75 -10.75 20.13
C GLY A 482 -4.24 -10.51 20.06
N GLY A 483 -3.77 -10.02 18.92
CA GLY A 483 -2.38 -9.66 18.68
C GLY A 483 -1.98 -8.34 19.34
N GLN A 484 -0.68 -8.06 19.38
CA GLN A 484 -0.17 -6.80 19.90
C GLN A 484 -0.37 -5.68 18.87
N GLY A 485 -0.68 -4.47 19.33
CA GLY A 485 -0.65 -3.30 18.45
C GLY A 485 0.78 -2.92 18.09
N GLY A 486 0.92 -2.28 16.94
CA GLY A 486 2.16 -1.72 16.42
C GLY A 486 2.70 -0.62 17.33
N TRP A 487 4.02 -0.58 17.47
CA TRP A 487 4.70 0.45 18.25
C TRP A 487 5.16 1.60 17.36
N VAL A 488 5.23 2.80 17.93
CA VAL A 488 5.89 3.95 17.30
C VAL A 488 7.17 4.25 18.06
N HIS A 489 8.28 4.34 17.34
CA HIS A 489 9.52 4.86 17.89
C HIS A 489 9.63 6.36 17.59
N VAL A 490 9.65 7.21 18.61
CA VAL A 490 9.94 8.65 18.48
C VAL A 490 11.14 9.00 19.36
N PRO A 491 12.15 9.74 18.87
CA PRO A 491 13.26 10.22 19.67
C PRO A 491 12.78 11.11 20.83
N ARG A 492 13.54 11.12 21.94
CA ARG A 492 13.16 11.76 23.20
C ARG A 492 12.94 13.28 23.14
N ASP A 493 13.41 13.94 22.08
CA ASP A 493 13.45 15.40 21.99
C ASP A 493 12.33 15.99 21.10
N TYR A 494 11.33 15.19 20.70
CA TYR A 494 10.26 15.63 19.79
C TYR A 494 8.85 15.69 20.39
N ASP A 495 8.01 16.45 19.70
CA ASP A 495 6.61 16.69 20.05
C ASP A 495 5.78 15.40 19.87
N TRP A 496 5.74 14.61 20.95
CA TRP A 496 5.05 13.33 21.06
C TRP A 496 3.53 13.42 20.86
N MET A 497 2.96 14.61 20.69
CA MET A 497 1.51 14.80 20.57
C MET A 497 0.92 14.35 19.22
N GLN A 498 1.74 14.03 18.22
CA GLN A 498 1.28 13.63 16.87
C GLN A 498 1.61 12.17 16.50
N ALA A 499 2.19 11.40 17.43
CA ALA A 499 2.52 9.99 17.21
C ALA A 499 1.50 9.08 17.92
N GLU A 500 0.95 8.11 17.19
CA GLU A 500 -0.06 7.19 17.71
C GLU A 500 0.44 5.74 17.67
N ALA A 501 0.55 5.10 18.83
CA ALA A 501 0.73 3.65 18.86
C ALA A 501 -0.53 2.95 18.34
N GLY A 502 -0.33 1.83 17.64
CA GLY A 502 -1.43 1.00 17.17
C GLY A 502 -2.22 0.37 18.31
N ALA A 503 -3.50 0.12 18.09
CA ALA A 503 -4.35 -0.56 19.05
C ALA A 503 -4.00 -2.06 19.11
N GLY A 504 -4.12 -2.70 20.27
CA GLY A 504 -4.07 -4.17 20.35
C GLY A 504 -5.36 -4.81 19.87
N GLY A 505 -5.29 -6.08 19.47
CA GLY A 505 -6.45 -6.84 19.00
C GLY A 505 -7.31 -7.45 20.12
N GLU A 506 -8.52 -7.87 19.80
CA GLU A 506 -9.44 -8.55 20.70
C GLU A 506 -9.33 -10.09 20.62
N GLY A 507 -9.46 -10.76 21.77
CA GLY A 507 -9.53 -12.22 21.87
C GLY A 507 -10.93 -12.71 22.25
N ARG A 508 -11.52 -13.59 21.44
CA ARG A 508 -12.83 -14.22 21.70
C ARG A 508 -12.73 -15.75 21.68
N ALA A 509 -13.05 -16.38 22.81
CA ALA A 509 -13.12 -17.83 22.92
C ALA A 509 -14.53 -18.30 23.29
N THR A 510 -15.05 -19.29 22.56
CA THR A 510 -16.32 -19.96 22.89
C THR A 510 -16.05 -21.45 23.11
N GLY A 511 -16.23 -21.92 24.35
CA GLY A 511 -16.06 -23.33 24.69
C GLY A 511 -17.18 -24.22 24.12
N GLY A 512 -16.91 -25.51 23.98
CA GLY A 512 -17.92 -26.46 23.54
C GLY A 512 -19.00 -26.71 24.60
N ASN A 513 -20.27 -26.83 24.19
CA ASN A 513 -21.33 -27.29 25.09
C ASN A 513 -21.06 -28.74 25.51
N GLY A 514 -21.08 -29.02 26.82
CA GLY A 514 -21.04 -30.40 27.33
C GLY A 514 -22.35 -31.14 27.03
N GLY A 515 -22.26 -32.45 26.76
CA GLY A 515 -23.40 -33.33 26.46
C GLY A 515 -23.86 -34.19 27.64
#